data_AF-A0A261XW04-F1
#
_entry.id   AF-A0A261XW04-F1
#
_cell.length_a   1.000
_cell.length_b   1.000
_cell.length_c   1.000
_cell.angle_alpha   90.00
_cell.angle_beta   90.00
_cell.angle_gamma   90.00
#
_symmetry.space_group_name_H-M   'P 1'
#
loop_
_entity.id
_entity.type
_entity.pdbx_description
1 polymer ?
#
loop_
_entity_poly.entity_id
_entity_poly.type
_entity_poly.pdbx_seq_one_letter_code
_entity_poly.pdbx_strand_id
1 'polypeptide(L)'
;MELTEFVPRPGLGKAGQPVKVRTNFFPVISFPERIIYHYDLNIEPDVPPIINRKVWKHFEELNLSGALEGIRSIYEGRKNVFTPKEWPFEAKQFEASNLIMGLGHDSGI
;
A
#
# COMPACT_ATOMS: atom_id res chain seq x y z
N MET A 1 14.43 -4.83 30.06
CA MET A 1 14.82 -5.90 29.13
C MET A 1 16.00 -5.39 28.34
N GLU A 2 17.14 -6.03 28.45
CA GLU A 2 18.32 -5.70 27.66
C GLU A 2 18.09 -6.27 26.25
N LEU A 3 18.04 -5.40 25.24
CA LEU A 3 17.94 -5.82 23.84
C LEU A 3 19.31 -6.39 23.44
N THR A 4 19.42 -7.71 23.31
CA THR A 4 20.61 -8.31 22.72
C THR A 4 20.60 -8.07 21.22
N GLU A 5 21.55 -7.30 20.71
CA GLU A 5 21.74 -7.14 19.26
C GLU A 5 22.04 -8.50 18.62
N PHE A 6 21.44 -8.76 17.46
CA PHE A 6 21.76 -9.96 16.69
C PHE A 6 23.24 -9.92 16.25
N VAL A 7 23.95 -11.04 16.43
CA VAL A 7 25.35 -11.13 16.01
C VAL A 7 25.47 -10.96 14.49
N PRO A 8 26.44 -10.17 13.99
CA PRO A 8 26.64 -9.99 12.56
C PRO A 8 27.10 -11.29 11.91
N ARG A 9 26.83 -11.43 10.60
CA ARG A 9 27.29 -12.60 9.82
C ARG A 9 28.83 -12.66 9.87
N PRO A 10 29.45 -13.74 10.36
CA PRO A 10 30.90 -13.81 10.56
C PRO A 10 31.71 -13.88 9.26
N GLY A 11 31.06 -14.19 8.12
CA GLY A 11 31.68 -14.23 6.81
C GLY A 11 30.94 -15.11 5.81
N LEU A 12 31.56 -15.30 4.65
CA LEU A 12 31.09 -16.22 3.60
C LEU A 12 31.71 -17.61 3.78
N GLY A 13 30.91 -18.66 3.59
CA GLY A 13 31.39 -20.04 3.60
C GLY A 13 32.29 -20.34 2.41
N LYS A 14 33.33 -21.17 2.61
CA LYS A 14 34.33 -21.53 1.58
C LYS A 14 34.41 -23.03 1.28
N ALA A 15 33.71 -23.86 2.04
CA ALA A 15 33.72 -25.31 1.87
C ALA A 15 32.78 -25.74 0.73
N GLY A 16 33.15 -26.82 0.03
CA GLY A 16 32.36 -27.40 -1.05
C GLY A 16 32.75 -26.91 -2.45
N GLN A 17 32.10 -27.49 -3.47
CA GLN A 17 32.31 -27.13 -4.87
C GLN A 17 31.28 -26.07 -5.31
N PRO A 18 31.70 -24.99 -5.98
CA PRO A 18 30.77 -23.97 -6.48
C PRO A 18 29.77 -24.55 -7.49
N VAL A 19 28.50 -24.17 -7.37
CA VAL A 19 27.43 -24.53 -8.31
C VAL A 19 26.67 -23.29 -8.77
N LYS A 20 26.27 -23.26 -10.03
CA LYS A 20 25.42 -22.19 -10.56
C LYS A 20 23.97 -22.49 -10.21
N VAL A 21 23.29 -21.52 -9.60
CA VAL A 21 21.87 -21.61 -9.27
C VAL A 21 21.11 -20.47 -9.94
N ARG A 22 19.83 -20.72 -10.24
CA ARG A 22 18.85 -19.68 -10.56
C ARG A 22 17.89 -19.57 -9.41
N THR A 23 17.48 -18.35 -9.10
CA THR A 23 16.51 -18.08 -8.05
C THR A 23 15.38 -17.23 -8.62
N ASN A 24 14.26 -17.16 -7.91
CA ASN A 24 13.14 -16.28 -8.20
C ASN A 24 13.32 -14.87 -7.57
N PHE A 25 14.57 -14.45 -7.34
CA PHE A 25 14.88 -13.13 -6.81
C PHE A 25 15.16 -12.18 -7.96
N PHE A 26 14.34 -11.14 -8.05
CA PHE A 26 14.52 -10.05 -9.02
C PHE A 26 15.07 -8.84 -8.26
N PRO A 27 16.29 -8.36 -8.57
CA PRO A 27 16.90 -7.28 -7.81
C PRO A 27 16.21 -5.94 -8.10
N VAL A 28 15.83 -5.22 -7.04
CA VAL A 28 15.54 -3.79 -7.12
C VAL A 28 16.89 -3.05 -7.05
N ILE A 29 17.38 -2.62 -8.22
CA ILE A 29 18.74 -2.07 -8.36
C ILE A 29 18.86 -0.60 -7.98
N SER A 30 17.73 0.10 -7.85
CA SER A 30 17.68 1.49 -7.45
C SER A 30 16.38 1.80 -6.74
N PHE A 31 16.47 2.65 -5.72
CA PHE A 31 15.32 3.29 -5.10
C PHE A 31 15.38 4.78 -5.41
N PRO A 32 14.23 5.43 -5.66
CA PRO A 32 14.21 6.88 -5.75
C PRO A 32 14.51 7.48 -4.37
N GLU A 33 15.44 8.44 -4.32
CA GLU A 33 15.65 9.29 -3.14
C GLU A 33 14.51 10.31 -3.05
N ARG A 34 13.37 9.89 -2.50
CA ARG A 34 12.17 10.71 -2.38
C ARG A 34 11.51 10.50 -1.03
N ILE A 35 10.90 11.57 -0.54
CA ILE A 35 10.01 11.50 0.62
C ILE A 35 8.75 10.75 0.21
N ILE A 36 8.38 9.76 1.01
CA ILE A 36 7.09 9.07 0.91
C ILE A 36 6.25 9.56 2.09
N TYR A 37 5.05 10.05 1.80
CA TYR A 37 4.14 10.56 2.81
C TYR A 37 3.25 9.41 3.28
N HIS A 38 3.09 9.27 4.59
CA HIS A 38 2.28 8.24 5.22
C HIS A 38 1.12 8.90 5.96
N TYR A 39 -0.09 8.42 5.69
CA TYR A 39 -1.33 8.88 6.31
C TYR A 39 -2.01 7.73 7.04
N ASP A 40 -2.63 8.05 8.18
CA ASP A 40 -3.55 7.16 8.89
C ASP A 40 -4.97 7.34 8.32
N LEU A 41 -5.54 6.26 7.82
CA LEU A 41 -6.87 6.21 7.24
C LEU A 41 -7.82 5.47 8.17
N ASN A 42 -8.93 6.12 8.49
CA ASN A 42 -10.06 5.51 9.17
C ASN A 42 -11.25 5.41 8.20
N ILE A 43 -11.75 4.19 7.96
CA ILE A 43 -12.98 3.94 7.18
C ILE A 43 -14.03 3.42 8.14
N GLU A 44 -15.20 4.04 8.15
CA GLU A 44 -16.34 3.63 8.98
C GLU A 44 -17.54 3.25 8.10
N PRO A 45 -18.25 2.16 8.43
CA PRO A 45 -17.97 1.20 9.51
C PRO A 45 -16.76 0.30 9.21
N ASP A 46 -16.23 -0.37 10.24
CA ASP A 46 -15.17 -1.36 10.07
C ASP A 46 -15.67 -2.56 9.26
N VAL A 47 -15.03 -2.79 8.11
CA VAL A 47 -15.39 -3.86 7.17
C VAL A 47 -14.13 -4.62 6.73
N PRO A 48 -14.28 -5.86 6.21
CA PRO A 48 -13.14 -6.64 5.74
C PRO A 48 -12.21 -5.87 4.78
N PRO A 49 -10.88 -6.06 4.86
CA PRO A 49 -9.91 -5.31 4.05
C PRO A 49 -10.13 -5.37 2.53
N ILE A 50 -10.77 -6.43 2.02
CA ILE A 50 -11.12 -6.54 0.60
C ILE A 50 -12.17 -5.48 0.22
N ILE A 51 -13.15 -5.24 1.10
CA ILE A 51 -14.17 -4.22 0.91
C ILE A 51 -13.54 -2.83 1.06
N ASN A 52 -12.70 -2.62 2.09
CA ASN A 52 -11.97 -1.34 2.25
C ASN A 52 -11.19 -0.95 1.00
N ARG A 53 -10.48 -1.90 0.35
CA ARG A 53 -9.77 -1.60 -0.90
C ARG A 53 -10.69 -1.21 -2.05
N LYS A 54 -11.89 -1.79 -2.13
CA LYS A 54 -12.90 -1.40 -3.13
C LYS A 54 -13.44 0.01 -2.86
N VAL A 55 -13.77 0.29 -1.59
CA VAL A 55 -14.22 1.61 -1.15
C VAL A 55 -13.15 2.66 -1.45
N TRP A 56 -11.91 2.40 -1.04
CA TRP A 56 -10.78 3.30 -1.27
C TRP A 56 -10.52 3.54 -2.75
N LYS A 57 -10.53 2.48 -3.57
CA LYS A 57 -10.35 2.61 -5.02
C LYS A 57 -11.42 3.52 -5.63
N HIS A 58 -12.68 3.32 -5.28
CA HIS A 58 -13.77 4.14 -5.77
C HIS A 58 -13.67 5.60 -5.28
N PHE A 59 -13.33 5.78 -4.01
CA PHE A 59 -13.04 7.11 -3.44
C PHE A 59 -11.91 7.82 -4.18
N GLU A 60 -10.79 7.13 -4.43
CA GLU A 60 -9.64 7.68 -5.16
C GLU A 60 -10.04 8.07 -6.58
N GLU A 61 -10.79 7.23 -7.29
CA GLU A 61 -11.29 7.52 -8.65
C GLU A 61 -12.17 8.78 -8.71
N LEU A 62 -13.08 8.94 -7.76
CA LEU A 62 -13.98 10.10 -7.69
C LEU A 62 -13.26 11.39 -7.31
N ASN A 63 -12.24 11.31 -6.46
CA ASN A 63 -11.56 12.47 -5.88
C ASN A 63 -10.20 12.76 -6.50
N LEU A 64 -9.76 11.97 -7.49
CA LEU A 64 -8.41 12.05 -8.06
C LEU A 64 -8.11 13.46 -8.56
N SER A 65 -8.94 14.01 -9.45
CA SER A 65 -8.74 15.36 -10.00
C SER A 65 -9.16 16.49 -9.05
N GLY A 66 -9.81 16.16 -7.94
CA GLY A 66 -10.31 17.11 -6.95
C GLY A 66 -9.39 17.16 -5.74
N ALA A 67 -9.88 16.68 -4.60
CA ALA A 67 -9.19 16.78 -3.33
C ALA A 67 -7.81 16.09 -3.31
N LEU A 68 -7.55 15.11 -4.18
CA LEU A 68 -6.28 14.39 -4.23
C LEU A 68 -5.29 14.99 -5.26
N GLU A 69 -5.66 16.04 -6.00
CA GLU A 69 -4.79 16.78 -6.94
C GLU A 69 -3.99 15.92 -7.96
N GLY A 70 -4.58 14.82 -8.39
CA GLY A 70 -3.96 13.87 -9.32
C GLY A 70 -2.91 12.95 -8.67
N ILE A 71 -2.72 13.03 -7.35
CA ILE A 71 -1.75 12.23 -6.60
C ILE A 71 -2.38 10.88 -6.27
N ARG A 72 -1.88 9.83 -6.90
CA ARG A 72 -2.27 8.45 -6.61
C ARG A 72 -1.58 7.93 -5.35
N SER A 73 -2.31 7.08 -4.65
CA SER A 73 -1.90 6.48 -3.40
C SER A 73 -1.73 4.97 -3.51
N ILE A 74 -1.03 4.40 -2.53
CA ILE A 74 -1.02 2.96 -2.25
C ILE A 74 -1.70 2.77 -0.89
N TYR A 75 -2.78 2.00 -0.88
CA TYR A 75 -3.51 1.66 0.33
C TYR A 75 -3.37 0.18 0.66
N GLU A 76 -2.97 -0.12 1.90
CA GLU A 76 -2.75 -1.50 2.33
C GLU A 76 -4.05 -2.29 2.57
N GLY A 77 -5.21 -1.62 2.69
CA GLY A 77 -6.51 -2.23 3.03
C GLY A 77 -6.95 -2.08 4.49
N ARG A 78 -6.18 -1.38 5.33
CA ARG A 78 -6.56 -1.06 6.72
C ARG A 78 -6.34 0.41 7.05
N LYS A 79 -5.19 0.77 7.62
CA LYS A 79 -4.92 2.12 8.13
C LYS A 79 -3.88 2.86 7.31
N ASN A 80 -2.93 2.15 6.70
CA ASN A 80 -1.80 2.81 6.07
C ASN A 80 -2.09 3.18 4.61
N VAL A 81 -1.95 4.46 4.30
CA VAL A 81 -1.94 5.01 2.94
C VAL A 81 -0.62 5.73 2.68
N PHE A 82 -0.03 5.50 1.51
CA PHE A 82 1.23 6.11 1.10
C PHE A 82 1.11 6.88 -0.21
N THR A 83 1.75 8.03 -0.30
CA THR A 83 1.79 8.83 -1.55
C THR A 83 3.22 9.30 -1.88
N PRO A 84 3.52 9.52 -3.17
CA PRO A 84 4.82 10.05 -3.60
C PRO A 84 4.96 11.57 -3.45
N LYS A 85 3.86 12.27 -3.11
CA LYS A 85 3.76 13.72 -2.90
C LYS A 85 2.77 14.02 -1.78
N GLU A 86 2.97 15.11 -1.08
CA GLU A 86 2.06 15.57 -0.04
C GLU A 86 0.70 15.93 -0.66
N TRP A 87 -0.39 15.56 0.00
CA TRP A 87 -1.72 16.04 -0.36
C TRP A 87 -1.94 17.46 0.18
N PRO A 88 -2.87 18.24 -0.40
CA PRO A 88 -3.13 19.62 0.02
C PRO A 88 -3.94 19.71 1.33
N PHE A 89 -3.71 18.80 2.28
CA PHE A 89 -4.34 18.76 3.59
C PHE A 89 -3.51 17.91 4.56
N GLU A 90 -3.49 18.32 5.84
CA GLU A 90 -2.89 17.54 6.92
C GLU A 90 -3.85 16.45 7.42
N ALA A 91 -5.12 16.81 7.60
CA ALA A 91 -6.21 15.90 7.94
C ALA A 91 -7.50 16.34 7.24
N LYS A 92 -8.27 15.37 6.74
CA LYS A 92 -9.54 15.64 6.06
C LYS A 92 -10.49 14.46 6.18
N GLN A 93 -11.74 14.76 6.53
CA GLN A 93 -12.84 13.80 6.52
C GLN A 93 -13.64 13.95 5.22
N PHE A 94 -14.07 12.81 4.67
CA PHE A 94 -14.88 12.75 3.47
C PHE A 94 -16.16 11.97 3.78
N GLU A 95 -17.31 12.55 3.43
CA GLU A 95 -18.58 11.85 3.53
C GLU A 95 -18.82 11.01 2.28
N ALA A 96 -19.05 9.72 2.45
CA ALA A 96 -19.36 8.83 1.34
C ALA A 96 -20.85 8.97 0.98
N SER A 97 -21.19 9.90 0.09
CA SER A 97 -22.55 9.96 -0.47
C SER A 97 -22.72 8.92 -1.59
N ASN A 98 -23.51 7.89 -1.31
CA ASN A 98 -23.97 6.82 -2.23
C ASN A 98 -22.86 6.01 -2.92
N LEU A 99 -22.15 5.18 -2.14
CA LEU A 99 -21.50 3.98 -2.68
C LEU A 99 -22.59 2.95 -3.04
N ILE A 100 -23.25 3.13 -4.19
CA ILE A 100 -24.03 2.03 -4.79
C ILE A 100 -22.99 1.03 -5.25
N MET A 101 -22.63 0.10 -4.36
CA MET A 101 -21.98 -1.13 -4.78
C MET A 101 -22.98 -1.83 -5.69
N GLY A 102 -22.82 -1.64 -7.00
CA GLY A 102 -23.51 -2.41 -8.01
C GLY A 102 -23.22 -3.87 -7.73
N LEU A 103 -24.13 -4.53 -7.01
CA LEU A 103 -24.27 -5.97 -7.09
C LEU A 103 -24.66 -6.20 -8.54
N GLY A 104 -23.68 -6.66 -9.33
CA GLY A 104 -23.94 -7.17 -10.66
C GLY A 104 -25.00 -8.25 -10.53
N HIS A 105 -26.24 -7.88 -10.85
CA HIS A 105 -27.25 -8.85 -11.18
C HIS A 105 -26.85 -9.38 -12.55
N ASP A 106 -26.09 -10.48 -12.56
CA ASP A 106 -26.02 -11.37 -13.72
C ASP A 106 -27.43 -11.97 -13.90
N SER A 107 -28.31 -11.20 -14.52
CA SER A 107 -29.46 -11.76 -15.23
C SER A 107 -28.91 -12.43 -16.47
N GLY A 108 -28.61 -13.72 -16.35
CA GLY A 108 -28.56 -14.61 -17.50
C GLY A 108 -29.91 -14.60 -18.21
N ILE A 109 -29.89 -14.18 -19.47
CA ILE A 109 -30.64 -14.76 -20.58
C ILE A 109 -29.70 -14.76 -21.78
#